data_AF-A0A7K1Y4U3-F1
#
_entry.id   AF-A0A7K1Y4U3-F1
#
_cell.length_a   1.000
_cell.length_b   1.000
_cell.length_c   1.000
_cell.angle_alpha   90.00
_cell.angle_beta   90.00
_cell.angle_gamma   90.00
#
_symmetry.space_group_name_H-M   'P 1'
#
loop_
_entity.id
_entity.type
_entity.pdbx_description
1 polymer ?
#
loop_
_entity_poly.entity_id
_entity_poly.type
_entity_poly.pdbx_seq_one_letter_code
_entity_poly.pdbx_strand_id
1 'polypeptide(L)'
;MKYWLLFFIVVCTLDAKAQIFTYNTAEGMPLFFIDSVKFKVLPFFAVDKIADLQIVGYKEGSKVYVNGEMYFKLKNSKSLNLLTLDQIAKNYGIHAKSLIYMVDGQFVRDTSDIKIDSSYVYKCLIHKSGDFKYLNVAPLTILNVLTRNKENLDRDTIRYIKGISPATADN
;
A
#
# COMPACT_ATOMS: atom_id res chain seq x y z
N MET A 1 38.14 -22.82 -1.51
CA MET A 1 37.36 -22.01 -0.54
C MET A 1 37.52 -20.54 -0.90
N LYS A 2 36.63 -19.97 -1.74
CA LYS A 2 36.78 -18.58 -2.22
C LYS A 2 35.50 -17.94 -2.79
N TYR A 3 34.31 -18.33 -2.32
CA TYR A 3 33.03 -17.73 -2.76
C TYR A 3 32.03 -17.52 -1.62
N TRP A 4 32.50 -17.00 -0.48
CA TRP A 4 31.64 -16.68 0.68
C TRP A 4 31.54 -15.18 0.97
N LEU A 5 32.02 -14.32 0.06
CA LEU A 5 32.04 -12.86 0.27
C LEU A 5 31.19 -12.05 -0.72
N LEU A 6 30.49 -12.69 -1.66
CA LEU A 6 29.60 -12.00 -2.61
C LEU A 6 28.12 -12.04 -2.22
N PHE A 7 27.78 -12.73 -1.11
CA PHE A 7 26.40 -12.81 -0.62
C PHE A 7 25.97 -11.60 0.23
N PHE A 8 26.90 -10.70 0.56
CA PHE A 8 26.66 -9.57 1.46
C PHE A 8 26.41 -8.22 0.76
N ILE A 9 26.57 -8.13 -0.56
CA ILE A 9 26.43 -6.85 -1.29
C ILE A 9 25.04 -6.66 -1.91
N VAL A 10 24.21 -7.70 -2.01
CA VAL A 10 22.84 -7.57 -2.57
C VAL A 10 21.78 -7.30 -1.50
N VAL A 11 22.13 -7.38 -0.21
CA VAL A 11 21.16 -7.22 0.91
C VAL A 11 21.10 -5.77 1.45
N CYS A 12 21.96 -4.84 1.01
CA CYS A 12 22.08 -3.51 1.62
C CYS A 12 21.85 -2.30 0.70
N THR A 13 20.95 -2.39 -0.30
CA THR A 13 20.45 -1.21 -1.02
C THR A 13 18.91 -1.17 -1.13
N LEU A 14 18.21 -1.76 -0.15
CA LEU A 14 16.77 -1.56 0.07
C LEU A 14 16.53 -0.36 1.00
N ASP A 15 17.24 0.73 0.76
CA ASP A 15 16.95 2.04 1.35
C ASP A 15 17.22 3.10 0.27
N ALA A 16 16.29 3.22 -0.68
CA ALA A 16 16.14 4.44 -1.46
C ALA A 16 14.81 4.42 -2.22
N LYS A 17 13.95 5.37 -1.80
CA LYS A 17 12.77 5.89 -2.48
C LYS A 17 11.50 5.09 -2.21
N ALA A 18 10.70 5.65 -1.30
CA ALA A 18 9.25 5.63 -1.39
C ALA A 18 8.85 5.72 -2.86
N GLN A 19 8.48 4.58 -3.45
CA GLN A 19 7.88 4.56 -4.75
C GLN A 19 6.54 5.27 -4.57
N ILE A 20 6.46 6.47 -5.11
CA ILE A 20 5.20 7.04 -5.54
C ILE A 20 4.66 6.04 -6.57
N PHE A 21 3.89 5.05 -6.11
CA PHE A 21 3.08 4.19 -6.97
C PHE A 21 1.97 5.07 -7.53
N THR A 22 2.34 5.89 -8.50
CA THR A 22 1.38 6.48 -9.41
C THR A 22 0.85 5.29 -10.22
N TYR A 23 -0.36 4.83 -9.93
CA TYR A 23 -1.05 3.79 -10.69
C TYR A 23 -1.39 4.31 -12.08
N ASN A 24 -0.37 4.57 -12.90
CA ASN A 24 -0.49 4.65 -14.34
C ASN A 24 -0.20 3.25 -14.83
N THR A 25 -1.22 2.57 -15.36
CA THR A 25 -1.07 1.36 -16.15
C THR A 25 -0.35 1.70 -17.46
N ALA A 26 0.93 1.99 -17.37
CA ALA A 26 1.81 2.18 -18.50
C ALA A 26 2.34 0.82 -18.97
N GLU A 27 2.52 0.67 -20.27
CA GLU A 27 3.18 -0.47 -20.90
C GLU A 27 4.53 -0.75 -20.18
N GLY A 28 4.77 -2.00 -19.79
CA GLY A 28 6.01 -2.43 -19.13
C GLY A 28 5.91 -2.83 -17.65
N MET A 29 4.72 -2.90 -17.05
CA MET A 29 4.57 -3.51 -15.71
C MET A 29 4.62 -5.04 -15.76
N PRO A 30 5.23 -5.70 -14.74
CA PRO A 30 5.20 -7.15 -14.64
C PRO A 30 3.79 -7.67 -14.35
N LEU A 31 3.46 -8.81 -14.94
CA LEU A 31 2.37 -9.70 -14.55
C LEU A 31 2.71 -10.32 -13.19
N PHE A 32 1.72 -10.35 -12.33
CA PHE A 32 1.86 -10.91 -10.99
C PHE A 32 1.10 -12.22 -10.93
N PHE A 33 1.72 -13.25 -10.35
CA PHE A 33 1.09 -14.53 -10.07
C PHE A 33 1.23 -14.82 -8.58
N ILE A 34 0.13 -15.03 -7.87
CA ILE A 34 0.15 -15.46 -6.47
C ILE A 34 -0.47 -16.84 -6.39
N ASP A 35 0.30 -17.84 -5.96
CA ASP A 35 -0.10 -19.25 -5.97
C ASP A 35 -0.74 -19.68 -7.31
N SER A 36 -0.07 -19.33 -8.41
CA SER A 36 -0.50 -19.56 -9.80
C SER A 36 -1.73 -18.77 -10.28
N VAL A 37 -2.31 -17.90 -9.45
CA VAL A 37 -3.41 -17.00 -9.86
C VAL A 37 -2.84 -15.70 -10.40
N LYS A 38 -3.24 -15.32 -11.62
CA LYS A 38 -2.82 -14.08 -12.27
C LYS A 38 -3.53 -12.85 -11.69
N PHE A 39 -2.77 -11.78 -11.46
CA PHE A 39 -3.25 -10.47 -11.03
C PHE A 39 -2.75 -9.37 -11.97
N LYS A 40 -3.63 -8.40 -12.26
CA LYS A 40 -3.30 -7.22 -13.07
C LYS A 40 -2.45 -6.21 -12.30
N VAL A 41 -2.72 -6.05 -11.01
CA VAL A 41 -1.96 -5.23 -10.06
C VAL A 41 -1.65 -6.11 -8.85
N LEU A 42 -0.44 -6.00 -8.30
CA LEU A 42 -0.07 -6.72 -7.07
C LEU A 42 -1.00 -6.29 -5.92
N PRO A 43 -1.75 -7.21 -5.30
CA PRO A 43 -2.52 -6.90 -4.11
C PRO A 43 -1.61 -6.45 -2.96
N PHE A 44 -2.17 -5.68 -2.03
CA PHE A 44 -1.46 -5.29 -0.82
C PHE A 44 -1.58 -6.40 0.22
N PHE A 45 -0.46 -7.00 0.61
CA PHE A 45 -0.39 -8.00 1.67
C PHE A 45 0.97 -7.95 2.36
N ALA A 46 1.05 -8.55 3.54
CA ALA A 46 2.28 -8.55 4.33
C ALA A 46 3.34 -9.47 3.71
N VAL A 47 4.59 -8.98 3.64
CA VAL A 47 5.73 -9.70 3.04
C VAL A 47 6.03 -11.00 3.76
N ASP A 48 5.74 -11.07 5.06
CA ASP A 48 5.91 -12.28 5.88
C ASP A 48 5.00 -13.45 5.46
N LYS A 49 3.96 -13.20 4.64
CA LYS A 49 3.12 -14.25 4.05
C LYS A 49 3.78 -14.95 2.85
N ILE A 50 4.85 -14.39 2.28
CA ILE A 50 5.57 -14.96 1.14
C ILE A 50 6.48 -16.08 1.63
N ALA A 51 6.35 -17.27 1.05
CA ALA A 51 7.26 -18.39 1.23
C ALA A 51 8.41 -18.35 0.23
N ASP A 52 8.11 -18.02 -1.02
CA ASP A 52 9.08 -17.97 -2.11
C ASP A 52 8.68 -16.91 -3.14
N LEU A 53 9.68 -16.31 -3.79
CA LEU A 53 9.52 -15.31 -4.84
C LEU A 53 10.41 -15.68 -6.01
N GLN A 54 9.79 -16.02 -7.13
CA GLN A 54 10.48 -16.25 -8.39
C GLN A 54 10.22 -15.09 -9.35
N ILE A 55 11.29 -14.49 -9.84
CA ILE A 55 11.24 -13.44 -10.86
C ILE A 55 11.76 -14.05 -12.16
N VAL A 56 10.92 -14.12 -13.18
CA VAL A 56 11.32 -14.61 -14.50
C VAL A 56 11.67 -13.40 -15.37
N GLY A 57 12.92 -13.31 -15.78
CA GLY A 57 13.42 -12.28 -16.69
C GLY A 57 14.08 -12.89 -17.93
N TYR A 58 14.30 -12.08 -18.96
CA TYR A 58 15.16 -12.43 -20.09
C TYR A 58 16.49 -11.67 -19.99
N LYS A 59 17.57 -12.28 -20.47
CA LYS A 59 18.88 -11.63 -20.56
C LYS A 59 19.13 -11.17 -21.99
N GLU A 60 19.50 -9.92 -22.17
CA GLU A 60 20.01 -9.40 -23.44
C GLU A 60 21.41 -8.81 -23.18
N GLY A 61 22.44 -9.53 -23.62
CA GLY A 61 23.83 -9.22 -23.27
C GLY A 61 24.09 -9.33 -21.76
N SER A 62 24.67 -8.28 -21.16
CA SER A 62 24.95 -8.19 -19.73
C SER A 62 23.79 -7.63 -18.89
N LYS A 63 22.68 -7.26 -19.51
CA LYS A 63 21.50 -6.70 -18.83
C LYS A 63 20.44 -7.77 -18.64
N VAL A 64 19.97 -7.90 -17.40
CA VAL A 64 18.80 -8.71 -17.05
C VAL A 64 17.59 -7.80 -17.15
N TYR A 65 16.71 -8.09 -18.10
CA TYR A 65 15.43 -7.42 -18.22
C TYR A 65 14.38 -8.31 -17.57
N VAL A 66 13.64 -7.77 -16.61
CA VAL A 66 12.51 -8.49 -16.04
C VAL A 66 11.42 -8.51 -17.11
N ASN A 67 11.40 -9.55 -17.95
CA ASN A 67 10.24 -9.86 -18.79
C ASN A 67 9.12 -10.35 -17.91
N GLY A 68 8.53 -9.39 -17.20
CA GLY A 68 7.10 -9.32 -17.12
C GLY A 68 6.42 -10.33 -16.21
N GLU A 69 7.09 -11.18 -15.45
CA GLU A 69 6.40 -12.16 -14.59
C GLU A 69 7.06 -12.30 -13.21
N MET A 70 6.24 -12.12 -12.17
CA MET A 70 6.64 -12.34 -10.78
C MET A 70 5.69 -13.34 -10.14
N TYR A 71 6.26 -14.43 -9.65
CA TYR A 71 5.54 -15.52 -9.00
C TYR A 71 5.80 -15.48 -7.50
N PHE A 72 4.74 -15.28 -6.75
CA PHE A 72 4.71 -15.31 -5.30
C PHE A 72 4.09 -16.63 -4.88
N LYS A 73 4.84 -17.42 -4.12
CA LYS A 73 4.32 -18.58 -3.41
C LYS A 73 4.05 -18.18 -1.98
N LEU A 74 2.83 -18.38 -1.49
CA LEU A 74 2.49 -18.07 -0.12
C LEU A 74 2.88 -19.20 0.83
N LYS A 75 3.16 -18.87 2.09
CA LYS A 75 3.35 -19.87 3.17
C LYS A 75 2.09 -20.70 3.39
N ASN A 76 0.92 -20.09 3.20
CA ASN A 76 -0.37 -20.75 3.25
C ASN A 76 -1.27 -20.14 2.18
N SER A 77 -1.67 -20.93 1.19
CA SER A 77 -2.45 -20.45 0.04
C SER A 77 -3.86 -19.97 0.42
N LYS A 78 -4.39 -20.40 1.58
CA LYS A 78 -5.66 -19.90 2.13
C LYS A 78 -5.52 -18.63 2.98
N SER A 79 -4.33 -18.06 3.08
CA SER A 79 -4.04 -16.96 4.02
C SER A 79 -4.37 -15.56 3.50
N LEU A 80 -4.71 -15.42 2.22
CA LEU A 80 -5.13 -14.13 1.67
C LEU A 80 -6.65 -14.02 1.69
N ASN A 81 -7.12 -13.02 2.41
CA ASN A 81 -8.49 -12.55 2.37
C ASN A 81 -8.50 -11.18 1.70
N LEU A 82 -8.47 -11.20 0.36
CA LEU A 82 -8.38 -10.00 -0.47
C LEU A 82 -9.71 -9.27 -0.53
N LEU A 83 -9.73 -8.04 -0.03
CA LEU A 83 -10.88 -7.14 -0.05
C LEU A 83 -10.70 -6.04 -1.10
N THR A 84 -11.78 -5.69 -1.79
CA THR A 84 -11.84 -4.45 -2.58
C THR A 84 -12.04 -3.24 -1.68
N LEU A 85 -11.75 -2.04 -2.19
CA LEU A 85 -11.98 -0.79 -1.46
C LEU A 85 -13.46 -0.59 -1.07
N ASP A 86 -14.41 -1.02 -1.91
CA ASP A 86 -15.84 -0.99 -1.58
C ASP A 86 -16.20 -1.97 -0.46
N GLN A 87 -15.60 -3.16 -0.43
CA GLN A 87 -15.80 -4.12 0.65
C GLN A 87 -15.23 -3.58 1.97
N ILE A 88 -14.07 -2.93 1.92
CA ILE A 88 -13.51 -2.24 3.09
C ILE A 88 -14.48 -1.14 3.54
N ALA A 89 -14.96 -0.28 2.65
CA ALA A 89 -15.93 0.76 3.00
C ALA A 89 -17.19 0.18 3.70
N LYS A 90 -17.75 -0.90 3.15
CA LYS A 90 -18.92 -1.59 3.73
C LYS A 90 -18.61 -2.19 5.10
N ASN A 91 -17.45 -2.83 5.28
CA ASN A 91 -17.05 -3.40 6.58
C ASN A 91 -16.89 -2.33 7.67
N TYR A 92 -16.62 -1.08 7.27
CA TYR A 92 -16.55 0.08 8.17
C TYR A 92 -17.87 0.89 8.24
N GLY A 93 -18.97 0.36 7.68
CA GLY A 93 -20.30 0.99 7.75
C GLY A 93 -20.42 2.29 6.93
N ILE A 94 -19.57 2.47 5.92
CA ILE A 94 -19.54 3.68 5.10
C ILE A 94 -20.53 3.54 3.95
N HIS A 95 -21.60 4.33 4.01
CA HIS A 95 -22.62 4.42 2.97
C HIS A 95 -22.70 5.86 2.46
N ALA A 96 -21.77 6.24 1.58
CA ALA A 96 -21.69 7.58 1.00
C ALA A 96 -22.11 7.55 -0.47
N LYS A 97 -22.89 8.56 -0.90
CA LYS A 97 -23.29 8.73 -2.30
C LYS A 97 -22.10 9.11 -3.20
N SER A 98 -21.18 9.90 -2.65
CA SER A 98 -19.92 10.29 -3.31
C SER A 98 -18.77 9.90 -2.39
N LEU A 99 -18.02 8.88 -2.79
CA LEU A 99 -16.91 8.31 -2.03
C LEU A 99 -15.63 8.39 -2.86
N ILE A 100 -14.61 9.04 -2.31
CA ILE A 100 -13.25 9.04 -2.87
C ILE A 100 -12.39 8.15 -1.98
N TYR A 101 -11.56 7.35 -2.63
CA TYR A 101 -10.64 6.46 -1.94
C TYR A 101 -9.22 7.03 -1.92
N MET A 102 -8.57 6.85 -0.78
CA MET A 102 -7.15 6.99 -0.62
C MET A 102 -6.58 5.70 -0.04
N VAL A 103 -5.36 5.35 -0.42
CA VAL A 103 -4.58 4.30 0.21
C VAL A 103 -3.26 4.92 0.64
N ASP A 104 -2.93 4.82 1.93
CA ASP A 104 -1.70 5.38 2.51
C ASP A 104 -1.48 6.87 2.17
N GLY A 105 -2.56 7.65 2.15
CA GLY A 105 -2.50 9.08 1.84
C GLY A 105 -2.43 9.42 0.35
N GLN A 106 -2.47 8.43 -0.56
CA GLN A 106 -2.49 8.65 -2.00
C GLN A 106 -3.89 8.44 -2.58
N PHE A 107 -4.35 9.36 -3.43
CA PHE A 107 -5.64 9.24 -4.10
C PHE A 107 -5.65 8.08 -5.11
N VAL A 108 -6.69 7.26 -5.04
CA VAL A 108 -6.93 6.17 -5.98
C VAL A 108 -7.91 6.65 -7.04
N ARG A 109 -7.49 6.63 -8.31
CA ARG A 109 -8.34 6.99 -9.45
C ARG A 109 -9.14 5.81 -10.00
N ASP A 110 -8.50 4.66 -10.13
CA ASP A 110 -9.12 3.41 -10.55
C ASP A 110 -9.06 2.40 -9.40
N THR A 111 -10.23 2.00 -8.92
CA THR A 111 -10.38 1.10 -7.77
C THR A 111 -10.56 -0.36 -8.17
N SER A 112 -10.80 -0.65 -9.44
CA SER A 112 -11.26 -1.96 -9.93
C SER A 112 -10.26 -3.09 -9.66
N ASP A 113 -8.96 -2.77 -9.75
CA ASP A 113 -7.87 -3.72 -9.55
C ASP A 113 -7.24 -3.67 -8.16
N ILE A 114 -7.62 -2.70 -7.31
CA ILE A 114 -7.05 -2.57 -5.97
C ILE A 114 -7.68 -3.58 -5.02
N LYS A 115 -6.83 -4.48 -4.54
CA LYS A 115 -7.17 -5.48 -3.53
C LYS A 115 -6.19 -5.40 -2.38
N ILE A 116 -6.73 -5.40 -1.16
CA ILE A 116 -5.94 -5.34 0.08
C ILE A 116 -6.33 -6.55 0.92
N ASP A 117 -5.35 -7.33 1.35
CA ASP A 117 -5.57 -8.39 2.32
C ASP A 117 -6.08 -7.80 3.64
N SER A 118 -7.17 -8.36 4.18
CA SER A 118 -7.83 -7.79 5.36
C SER A 118 -6.91 -7.70 6.57
N SER A 119 -5.97 -8.63 6.74
CA SER A 119 -4.99 -8.57 7.84
C SER A 119 -3.95 -7.46 7.64
N TYR A 120 -3.77 -6.97 6.41
CA TYR A 120 -2.87 -5.89 6.07
C TYR A 120 -3.52 -4.50 6.14
N VAL A 121 -4.84 -4.42 6.36
CA VAL A 121 -5.51 -3.18 6.74
C VAL A 121 -5.13 -2.83 8.18
N TYR A 122 -4.57 -1.64 8.38
CA TYR A 122 -4.23 -1.14 9.71
C TYR A 122 -5.43 -0.40 10.35
N LYS A 123 -5.88 0.68 9.71
CA LYS A 123 -7.07 1.44 10.10
C LYS A 123 -7.61 2.24 8.92
N CYS A 124 -8.84 2.71 9.03
CA CYS A 124 -9.44 3.61 8.05
C CYS A 124 -9.64 5.00 8.67
N LEU A 125 -9.23 6.05 7.95
CA LEU A 125 -9.54 7.43 8.30
C LEU A 125 -10.64 7.94 7.39
N ILE A 126 -11.66 8.57 7.98
CA ILE A 126 -12.82 9.07 7.26
C ILE A 126 -12.81 10.58 7.37
N HIS A 127 -12.80 11.26 6.23
CA HIS A 127 -12.96 12.71 6.14
C HIS A 127 -14.27 13.03 5.43
N LYS A 128 -15.09 13.87 6.04
CA LYS A 128 -16.36 14.32 5.46
C LYS A 128 -16.18 15.76 4.97
N SER A 129 -16.99 16.17 4.00
CA SER A 129 -16.96 17.55 3.47
C SER A 129 -17.07 18.62 4.57
N GLY A 130 -17.81 18.36 5.65
CA GLY A 130 -17.91 19.25 6.81
C GLY A 130 -16.60 19.46 7.58
N ASP A 131 -15.62 18.57 7.42
CA ASP A 131 -14.29 18.73 8.02
C ASP A 131 -13.45 19.81 7.30
N PHE A 132 -13.86 20.19 6.09
CA PHE A 132 -13.17 21.16 5.25
C PHE A 132 -14.00 22.44 5.11
N LYS A 133 -13.83 23.37 6.05
CA LYS A 133 -14.56 24.66 6.10
C LYS A 133 -14.49 25.49 4.80
N TYR A 134 -13.48 25.27 3.97
CA TYR A 134 -13.18 26.07 2.77
C TYR A 134 -13.65 25.41 1.47
N LEU A 135 -14.09 24.15 1.51
CA LEU A 135 -14.56 23.44 0.34
C LEU A 135 -16.07 23.60 0.20
N ASN A 136 -16.50 24.52 -0.66
CA ASN A 136 -17.91 24.62 -1.06
C ASN A 136 -18.24 23.56 -2.13
N VAL A 137 -18.13 22.30 -1.75
CA VAL A 137 -18.35 21.14 -2.63
C VAL A 137 -19.57 20.34 -2.17
N ALA A 138 -20.17 19.61 -3.10
CA ALA A 138 -21.23 18.67 -2.78
C ALA A 138 -20.80 17.68 -1.68
N PRO A 139 -21.73 17.11 -0.89
CA PRO A 139 -21.41 16.16 0.16
C PRO A 139 -20.50 15.05 -0.35
N LEU A 140 -19.29 15.02 0.20
CA LEU A 140 -18.21 14.15 -0.22
C LEU A 140 -17.64 13.45 1.01
N THR A 141 -17.41 12.15 0.89
CA THR A 141 -16.65 11.38 1.87
C THR A 141 -15.36 10.90 1.25
N ILE A 142 -14.25 11.08 1.97
CA ILE A 142 -12.95 10.54 1.60
C ILE A 142 -12.64 9.43 2.61
N LEU A 143 -12.43 8.22 2.11
CA LEU A 143 -11.97 7.08 2.90
C LEU A 143 -10.49 6.86 2.60
N ASN A 144 -9.65 7.10 3.59
CA ASN A 144 -8.22 6.79 3.53
C ASN A 144 -7.93 5.48 4.27
N VAL A 145 -7.67 4.42 3.50
CA VAL A 145 -7.28 3.12 4.02
C VAL A 145 -5.79 3.14 4.30
N LEU A 146 -5.42 3.00 5.58
CA LEU A 146 -4.02 2.86 5.97
C LEU A 146 -3.68 1.39 6.04
N THR A 147 -2.61 0.99 5.36
CA THR A 147 -2.06 -0.36 5.40
C THR A 147 -1.06 -0.52 6.55
N ARG A 148 -0.76 -1.76 6.95
CA ARG A 148 0.24 -2.10 7.97
C ARG A 148 1.67 -1.98 7.44
N ASN A 149 2.00 -0.85 6.83
CA ASN A 149 3.36 -0.50 6.45
C ASN A 149 4.07 0.23 7.61
N LYS A 150 5.41 0.26 7.55
CA LYS A 150 6.25 0.87 8.60
C LYS A 150 5.88 2.34 8.86
N GLU A 151 5.68 3.12 7.81
CA GLU A 151 5.40 4.56 7.92
C GLU A 151 4.10 4.85 8.70
N ASN A 152 3.05 4.07 8.45
CA ASN A 152 1.77 4.21 9.14
C ASN A 152 1.83 3.73 10.59
N LEU A 153 2.58 2.66 10.86
CA LEU A 153 2.80 2.15 12.21
C LEU A 153 3.60 3.17 13.03
N ASP A 154 4.66 3.73 12.45
CA ASP A 154 5.54 4.70 13.11
C ASP A 154 4.81 6.02 13.42
N ARG A 155 3.92 6.48 12.52
CA ARG A 155 3.15 7.73 12.67
C ARG A 155 2.29 7.77 13.93
N ASP A 156 1.72 6.64 14.33
CA ASP A 156 0.89 6.56 15.55
C ASP A 156 1.70 6.49 16.85
N THR A 157 3.00 6.18 16.76
CA THR A 157 3.93 6.23 17.90
C THR A 157 4.34 7.64 18.26
N ILE A 158 4.24 8.59 17.32
CA ILE A 158 4.53 10.01 17.56
C ILE A 158 3.33 10.65 18.27
N ARG A 159 3.31 10.57 19.62
CA ARG A 159 2.37 11.34 20.44
C ARG A 159 2.76 12.82 20.39
N TYR A 160 1.99 13.63 19.67
CA TYR A 160 2.10 15.08 19.77
C TYR A 160 1.77 15.51 21.21
N ILE A 161 2.78 15.94 21.97
CA ILE A 161 2.59 16.71 23.20
C ILE A 161 1.97 18.04 22.75
N LYS A 162 0.67 18.24 23.00
CA LYS A 162 0.07 19.57 22.85
C LYS A 162 0.77 20.50 23.84
N GLY A 163 1.54 21.47 23.33
CA GLY A 163 2.09 22.54 24.14
C GLY A 163 0.94 23.25 24.86
N ILE A 164 1.01 23.29 26.18
CA ILE A 164 0.14 24.12 27.00
C ILE A 164 0.61 25.55 26.72
N SER A 165 -0.20 26.33 26.00
CA SER A 165 0.05 27.77 25.88
C SER A 165 -0.05 28.35 27.29
N PRO A 166 0.99 29.01 27.83
CA PRO A 166 0.82 29.75 29.07
C PRO A 166 -0.26 30.80 28.85
N ALA A 167 -1.26 30.81 29.75
CA ALA A 167 -2.26 31.86 29.78
C ALA A 167 -1.52 33.20 29.89
N THR A 168 -1.72 34.08 28.92
CA THR A 168 -1.35 35.47 29.04
C THR A 168 -2.10 36.03 30.25
N ALA A 169 -1.35 36.35 31.30
CA ALA A 169 -1.86 37.11 32.42
C ALA A 169 -2.07 38.54 31.92
N ASP A 170 -3.33 38.92 31.74
CA ASP A 170 -3.72 40.31 31.51
C ASP A 170 -3.35 41.12 32.77
N ASN A 171 -2.48 42.11 32.61
CA ASN A 171 -2.24 43.21 33.56
C ASN A 171 -2.57 44.53 32.87
#